data_AF-A0A210QFD9-F1
#
_entry.id   AF-A0A210QFD9-F1
#
_cell.length_a   1.000
_cell.length_b   1.000
_cell.length_c   1.000
_cell.angle_alpha   90.00
_cell.angle_beta   90.00
_cell.angle_gamma   90.00
#
_symmetry.space_group_name_H-M   'P 1'
#
loop_
_entity.id
_entity.type
_entity.pdbx_description
1 polymer ?
#
loop_
_entity_poly.entity_id
_entity_poly.type
_entity_poly.pdbx_seq_one_letter_code
_entity_poly.pdbx_strand_id
1 'polypeptide(L)'
;MKSWLDGCSAQGGGDCPEAVADALHDMLKLSWRENATKICVLISDAPPHGLSPNGDGFPNGCPVGLDPMDIVRELAAKGITLYSVGCEPAINQYKEFFTAIAYLTGGQYIPLRGAKALTQVIIGGAQEEISLERWMAEVDEEVQREIAVGNQINDDEMTRRVQAKMNSKGIRGKKLQRNNLDLEAASASSKQLAGFTNMADVRSNFKETSVLDSRGGAAFPASVRMAPMAMAAPPVMETRETTNMDSWNTVESSISYDQASRMVQKSKSRQNYMS
;
A
#
# COMPACT_ATOMS: atom_id res chain seq x y z
N MET A 1 17.59 17.64 -6.03
CA MET A 1 16.94 16.51 -5.32
C MET A 1 17.65 16.22 -4.01
N LYS A 2 18.93 15.81 -4.01
CA LYS A 2 19.68 15.54 -2.76
C LYS A 2 19.69 16.70 -1.75
N SER A 3 20.05 17.91 -2.19
CA SER A 3 20.10 19.09 -1.31
C SER A 3 18.76 19.56 -0.73
N TRP A 4 17.64 19.28 -1.43
CA TRP A 4 16.31 19.62 -0.92
C TRP A 4 15.88 18.62 0.15
N LEU A 5 16.11 17.32 -0.09
CA LEU A 5 15.86 16.26 0.90
C LEU A 5 16.75 16.41 2.14
N ASP A 6 18.03 16.75 1.96
CA ASP A 6 18.97 17.01 3.06
C ASP A 6 18.53 18.22 3.93
N GLY A 7 17.73 19.13 3.37
CA GLY A 7 17.15 20.28 4.07
C GLY A 7 15.82 19.98 4.76
N CYS A 8 15.22 18.81 4.55
CA CYS A 8 14.00 18.41 5.24
C CYS A 8 14.34 17.87 6.64
N SER A 9 13.64 18.35 7.65
CA SER A 9 13.70 17.82 9.02
C SER A 9 12.30 17.39 9.46
N ALA A 10 12.19 16.23 10.10
CA ALA A 10 10.94 15.84 10.75
C ALA A 10 10.60 16.88 11.83
N GLN A 11 9.36 17.38 11.83
CA GLN A 11 8.91 18.40 12.76
C GLN A 11 7.63 17.95 13.45
N GLY A 12 7.76 17.21 14.56
CA GLY A 12 6.62 16.81 15.38
C GLY A 12 5.53 16.03 14.65
N GLY A 13 4.44 15.71 15.36
CA GLY A 13 3.30 14.92 14.87
C GLY A 13 2.87 13.85 15.87
N GLY A 14 3.85 13.18 16.49
CA GLY A 14 3.59 11.97 17.29
C GLY A 14 3.05 10.83 16.41
N ASP A 15 2.70 9.69 17.00
CA ASP A 15 2.10 8.56 16.25
C ASP A 15 0.58 8.79 15.99
N CYS A 16 0.17 10.04 15.78
CA CYS A 16 -1.22 10.43 15.56
C CYS A 16 -1.52 10.48 14.06
N PRO A 17 -2.80 10.38 13.64
CA PRO A 17 -3.18 10.52 12.24
C PRO A 17 -2.63 11.78 11.58
N GLU A 18 -2.31 11.68 10.29
CA GLU A 18 -1.64 12.72 9.49
C GLU A 18 -2.41 13.12 8.22
N ALA A 19 -1.94 14.18 7.56
CA ALA A 19 -2.50 14.75 6.35
C ALA A 19 -2.19 13.94 5.06
N VAL A 20 -2.38 12.62 5.11
CA VAL A 20 -2.16 11.71 3.95
C VAL A 20 -3.07 12.07 2.78
N ALA A 21 -4.31 12.53 3.05
CA ALA A 21 -5.26 12.97 2.01
C ALA A 21 -4.69 14.14 1.20
N ASP A 22 -4.14 15.15 1.87
CA ASP A 22 -3.54 16.32 1.25
C ASP A 22 -2.33 15.94 0.39
N ALA A 23 -1.46 15.06 0.90
CA ALA A 23 -0.30 14.57 0.17
C ALA A 23 -0.70 13.82 -1.12
N LEU A 24 -1.69 12.92 -1.03
CA LEU A 24 -2.22 12.20 -2.18
C LEU A 24 -2.86 13.14 -3.21
N HIS A 25 -3.61 14.15 -2.75
CA HIS A 25 -4.23 15.13 -3.63
C HIS A 25 -3.17 15.99 -4.35
N ASP A 26 -2.08 16.36 -3.68
CA ASP A 26 -0.97 17.07 -4.31
C ASP A 26 -0.24 16.22 -5.37
N MET A 27 -0.26 14.89 -5.25
CA MET A 27 0.28 14.01 -6.30
C MET A 27 -0.49 14.13 -7.63
N LEU A 28 -1.78 14.44 -7.60
CA LEU A 28 -2.59 14.67 -8.81
C LEU A 28 -2.17 15.94 -9.55
N LYS A 29 -1.53 16.90 -8.85
CA LYS A 29 -1.13 18.20 -9.39
C LYS A 29 0.27 18.18 -10.00
N LEU A 30 1.03 17.11 -9.83
CA LEU A 30 2.37 16.99 -10.40
C LEU A 30 2.33 16.86 -11.93
N SER A 31 3.39 17.34 -12.59
CA SER A 31 3.53 17.26 -14.05
C SER A 31 3.97 15.86 -14.51
N TRP A 32 3.04 14.92 -14.52
CA TRP A 32 3.28 13.56 -15.02
C TRP A 32 3.42 13.55 -16.55
N ARG A 33 4.43 12.85 -17.06
CA ARG A 33 4.54 12.60 -18.51
C ARG A 33 3.45 11.60 -18.93
N GLU A 34 2.72 11.92 -19.99
CA GLU A 34 1.59 11.12 -20.48
C GLU A 34 1.99 9.66 -20.74
N ASN A 35 3.02 9.44 -21.58
CA ASN A 35 3.49 8.12 -22.00
C ASN A 35 4.58 7.51 -21.09
N ALA A 36 4.57 7.83 -19.80
CA ALA A 36 5.50 7.24 -18.83
C ALA A 36 4.77 6.27 -17.89
N THR A 37 5.51 5.26 -17.41
CA THR A 37 5.16 4.52 -16.18
C THR A 37 5.20 5.50 -15.02
N LYS A 38 4.07 5.67 -14.32
CA LYS A 38 3.91 6.62 -13.22
C LYS A 38 3.82 5.83 -11.91
N ILE A 39 4.77 6.09 -11.01
CA ILE A 39 4.87 5.39 -9.73
C ILE A 39 4.86 6.44 -8.63
N CYS A 40 3.91 6.33 -7.71
CA CYS A 40 3.89 7.07 -6.46
C CYS A 40 4.38 6.16 -5.34
N VAL A 41 5.35 6.62 -4.56
CA VAL A 41 5.81 5.89 -3.36
C VAL A 41 5.36 6.69 -2.14
N LEU A 42 4.37 6.16 -1.42
CA LEU A 42 3.88 6.76 -0.17
C LEU A 42 4.60 6.09 1.00
N ILE A 43 5.34 6.86 1.78
CA ILE A 43 6.05 6.37 2.98
C ILE A 43 5.31 6.91 4.19
N SER A 44 4.82 6.05 5.08
CA SER A 44 3.99 6.46 6.23
C SER A 44 4.26 5.59 7.46
N ASP A 45 4.33 6.20 8.63
CA ASP A 45 4.31 5.58 9.97
C ASP A 45 2.98 5.80 10.71
N ALA A 46 2.14 6.72 10.23
CA ALA A 46 0.81 7.03 10.75
C ALA A 46 -0.31 6.92 9.68
N PRO A 47 -1.59 6.80 10.07
CA PRO A 47 -2.74 6.72 9.16
C PRO A 47 -3.21 8.11 8.68
N PRO A 48 -4.10 8.21 7.67
CA PRO A 48 -4.81 9.45 7.40
C PRO A 48 -5.70 9.89 8.57
N HIS A 49 -5.91 11.19 8.71
CA HIS A 49 -7.04 11.75 9.45
C HIS A 49 -8.37 11.08 9.04
N GLY A 50 -9.25 10.85 10.02
CA GLY A 50 -10.55 10.20 9.85
C GLY A 50 -10.54 8.68 9.92
N LEU A 51 -9.37 8.02 10.00
CA LEU A 51 -9.29 6.56 10.13
C LEU A 51 -9.21 6.09 11.60
N SER A 52 -8.36 6.72 12.40
CA SER A 52 -8.13 6.30 13.79
C SER A 52 -9.27 6.76 14.70
N PRO A 53 -9.75 5.93 15.64
CA PRO A 53 -10.73 6.34 16.64
C PRO A 53 -10.13 7.23 17.74
N ASN A 54 -8.80 7.17 17.95
CA ASN A 54 -8.12 7.84 19.07
C ASN A 54 -6.98 8.74 18.57
N GLY A 55 -6.73 9.84 19.28
CA GLY A 55 -5.59 10.73 19.03
C GLY A 55 -5.69 11.57 17.75
N ASP A 56 -6.83 11.55 17.06
CA ASP A 56 -7.03 12.30 15.83
C ASP A 56 -7.51 13.73 16.10
N GLY A 57 -6.72 14.73 15.70
CA GLY A 57 -7.12 16.13 15.72
C GLY A 57 -8.20 16.47 14.68
N PHE A 58 -8.36 15.63 13.67
CA PHE A 58 -9.33 15.78 12.58
C PHE A 58 -10.11 14.47 12.36
N PRO A 59 -10.92 14.05 13.35
CA PRO A 59 -11.58 12.74 13.34
C PRO A 59 -12.66 12.60 12.25
N ASN A 60 -13.02 13.68 11.56
CA ASN A 60 -13.95 13.67 10.44
C ASN A 60 -13.24 13.69 9.07
N GLY A 61 -11.92 13.43 9.05
CA GLY A 61 -11.10 13.49 7.83
C GLY A 61 -10.49 14.86 7.58
N CYS A 62 -9.96 15.04 6.38
CA CYS A 62 -9.28 16.28 5.98
C CYS A 62 -10.22 17.50 6.10
N PRO A 63 -9.81 18.61 6.76
CA PRO A 63 -10.66 19.79 6.97
C PRO A 63 -11.20 20.46 5.71
N VAL A 64 -10.52 20.27 4.58
CA VAL A 64 -10.92 20.82 3.28
C VAL A 64 -11.80 19.84 2.47
N GLY A 65 -12.17 18.70 3.05
CA GLY A 65 -13.08 17.73 2.44
C GLY A 65 -12.43 16.75 1.45
N LEU A 66 -11.10 16.62 1.49
CA LEU A 66 -10.38 15.64 0.67
C LEU A 66 -10.54 14.22 1.23
N ASP A 67 -11.00 13.29 0.39
CA ASP A 67 -11.14 11.88 0.73
C ASP A 67 -10.04 11.03 0.05
N PRO A 68 -9.14 10.37 0.81
CA PRO A 68 -8.12 9.48 0.28
C PRO A 68 -8.65 8.42 -0.70
N MET A 69 -9.84 7.86 -0.47
CA MET A 69 -10.38 6.79 -1.31
C MET A 69 -10.73 7.30 -2.70
N ASP A 70 -11.35 8.47 -2.79
CA ASP A 70 -11.66 9.13 -4.07
C ASP A 70 -10.39 9.53 -4.82
N ILE A 71 -9.44 10.14 -4.11
CA ILE A 71 -8.16 10.58 -4.69
C ILE A 71 -7.38 9.39 -5.24
N VAL A 72 -7.33 8.26 -4.52
CA VAL A 72 -6.62 7.06 -4.97
C VAL A 72 -7.27 6.43 -6.20
N ARG A 73 -8.60 6.47 -6.31
CA ARG A 73 -9.30 6.06 -7.54
C ARG A 73 -8.95 6.99 -8.71
N GLU A 74 -8.84 8.30 -8.48
CA GLU A 74 -8.39 9.24 -9.49
C GLU A 74 -6.93 8.98 -9.91
N LEU A 75 -6.03 8.67 -8.97
CA LEU A 75 -4.66 8.22 -9.26
C LEU A 75 -4.68 6.98 -10.16
N ALA A 76 -5.49 5.97 -9.81
CA ALA A 76 -5.61 4.74 -10.59
C ALA A 76 -6.12 5.00 -12.02
N ALA A 77 -7.14 5.85 -12.18
CA ALA A 77 -7.69 6.24 -13.47
C ALA A 77 -6.67 6.98 -14.34
N LYS A 78 -5.81 7.82 -13.74
CA LYS A 78 -4.68 8.48 -14.42
C LYS A 78 -3.47 7.56 -14.67
N GLY A 79 -3.57 6.28 -14.31
CA GLY A 79 -2.51 5.29 -14.47
C GLY A 79 -1.31 5.53 -13.55
N ILE A 80 -1.52 6.13 -12.39
CA ILE A 80 -0.50 6.32 -11.34
C ILE A 80 -0.60 5.16 -10.36
N THR A 81 0.43 4.32 -10.32
CA THR A 81 0.49 3.16 -9.43
C THR A 81 1.08 3.56 -8.07
N LEU A 82 0.36 3.28 -6.99
CA LEU A 82 0.73 3.61 -5.61
C LEU A 82 1.42 2.41 -4.93
N TYR A 83 2.68 2.59 -4.59
CA TYR A 83 3.44 1.70 -3.72
C TYR A 83 3.47 2.28 -2.32
N SER A 84 2.81 1.60 -1.37
CA SER A 84 2.72 2.08 0.00
C SER A 84 3.80 1.43 0.86
N VAL A 85 4.79 2.19 1.29
CA VAL A 85 5.85 1.78 2.19
C VAL A 85 5.45 2.10 3.62
N GLY A 86 5.09 1.07 4.39
CA GLY A 86 4.71 1.22 5.78
C GLY A 86 5.91 1.08 6.72
N CYS A 87 6.15 2.08 7.56
CA CYS A 87 7.17 2.05 8.60
C CYS A 87 6.71 1.17 9.78
N GLU A 88 7.23 -0.05 9.87
CA GLU A 88 6.92 -0.98 10.95
C GLU A 88 7.79 -0.72 12.19
N PRO A 89 7.25 -0.87 13.41
CA PRO A 89 5.93 -1.43 13.72
C PRO A 89 4.80 -0.40 13.83
N ALA A 90 5.07 0.90 13.77
CA ALA A 90 4.10 1.97 14.04
C ALA A 90 2.84 1.86 13.15
N ILE A 91 3.05 1.58 11.87
CA ILE A 91 1.96 1.48 10.88
C ILE A 91 1.14 0.19 10.97
N ASN A 92 1.57 -0.82 11.73
CA ASN A 92 1.05 -2.21 11.63
C ASN A 92 -0.46 -2.29 11.79
N GLN A 93 -1.03 -1.51 12.72
CA GLN A 93 -2.47 -1.48 12.97
C GLN A 93 -3.28 -0.93 11.78
N TYR A 94 -2.63 -0.16 10.88
CA TYR A 94 -3.21 0.47 9.69
C TYR A 94 -2.79 -0.19 8.37
N LYS A 95 -2.00 -1.28 8.43
CA LYS A 95 -1.48 -1.99 7.25
C LYS A 95 -2.57 -2.33 6.23
N GLU A 96 -3.75 -2.76 6.69
CA GLU A 96 -4.86 -3.13 5.80
C GLU A 96 -5.37 -1.95 4.98
N PHE A 97 -5.40 -0.74 5.55
CA PHE A 97 -5.77 0.46 4.81
C PHE A 97 -4.74 0.81 3.74
N PHE A 98 -3.45 0.81 4.09
CA PHE A 98 -2.37 1.10 3.15
C PHE A 98 -2.25 0.04 2.03
N THR A 99 -2.57 -1.21 2.36
CA THR A 99 -2.66 -2.30 1.38
C THR A 99 -3.88 -2.11 0.47
N ALA A 100 -5.01 -1.64 1.00
CA ALA A 100 -6.22 -1.35 0.21
C ALA A 100 -5.99 -0.23 -0.83
N ILE A 101 -5.39 0.90 -0.43
CA ILE A 101 -5.12 1.99 -1.37
C ILE A 101 -4.06 1.62 -2.41
N ALA A 102 -3.04 0.84 -2.03
CA ALA A 102 -2.07 0.31 -2.98
C ALA A 102 -2.75 -0.64 -3.98
N TYR A 103 -3.61 -1.54 -3.49
CA TYR A 103 -4.38 -2.47 -4.30
C TYR A 103 -5.26 -1.75 -5.33
N LEU A 104 -5.96 -0.67 -4.96
CA LEU A 104 -6.82 0.10 -5.89
C LEU A 104 -6.11 0.56 -7.17
N THR A 105 -4.83 0.91 -7.05
CA THR A 105 -3.98 1.36 -8.17
C THR A 105 -3.21 0.22 -8.86
N GLY A 106 -3.34 -1.02 -8.37
CA GLY A 106 -2.52 -2.16 -8.78
C GLY A 106 -1.07 -2.12 -8.32
N GLY A 107 -0.78 -1.33 -7.27
CA GLY A 107 0.50 -1.32 -6.57
C GLY A 107 0.56 -2.37 -5.45
N GLN A 108 1.47 -2.18 -4.50
CA GLN A 108 1.68 -3.10 -3.38
C GLN A 108 2.02 -2.35 -2.08
N TYR A 109 1.69 -2.98 -0.97
CA TYR A 109 2.20 -2.60 0.35
C TYR A 109 3.57 -3.21 0.58
N ILE A 110 4.50 -2.41 1.10
CA ILE A 110 5.87 -2.82 1.38
C ILE A 110 6.19 -2.52 2.85
N PRO A 111 6.39 -3.54 3.70
CA PRO A 111 6.79 -3.33 5.08
C PRO A 111 8.26 -2.91 5.17
N LEU A 112 8.54 -1.81 5.86
CA LEU A 112 9.89 -1.28 6.05
C LEU A 112 10.22 -1.20 7.55
N ARG A 113 11.22 -1.98 7.99
CA ARG A 113 11.73 -1.98 9.37
C ARG A 113 12.96 -1.11 9.59
N GLY A 114 13.56 -0.60 8.51
CA GLY A 114 14.79 0.19 8.60
C GLY A 114 15.07 1.00 7.34
N ALA A 115 15.40 2.27 7.53
CA ALA A 115 15.62 3.23 6.45
C ALA A 115 16.72 2.83 5.46
N LYS A 116 17.71 2.02 5.89
CA LYS A 116 18.79 1.52 5.02
C LYS A 116 18.26 0.69 3.83
N ALA A 117 17.11 0.04 3.99
CA ALA A 117 16.49 -0.77 2.95
C ALA A 117 15.65 0.05 1.95
N LEU A 118 15.30 1.30 2.27
CA LEU A 118 14.36 2.10 1.48
C LEU A 118 14.80 2.27 0.02
N THR A 119 16.09 2.51 -0.22
CA THR A 119 16.64 2.65 -1.58
C THR A 119 16.43 1.36 -2.40
N GLN A 120 16.69 0.20 -1.79
CA GLN A 120 16.51 -1.09 -2.47
C GLN A 120 15.03 -1.37 -2.75
N VAL A 121 14.17 -1.05 -1.78
CA VAL A 121 12.72 -1.15 -1.90
C VAL A 121 12.19 -0.29 -3.06
N ILE A 122 12.59 0.98 -3.14
CA ILE A 122 12.14 1.90 -4.20
C ILE A 122 12.62 1.41 -5.57
N ILE A 123 13.90 1.04 -5.69
CA ILE A 123 14.45 0.55 -6.95
C ILE A 123 13.75 -0.75 -7.37
N GLY A 124 13.58 -1.69 -6.44
CA GLY A 124 12.98 -2.98 -6.72
C GLY A 124 11.50 -2.89 -7.07
N GLY A 125 10.74 -2.06 -6.35
CA GLY A 125 9.34 -1.76 -6.67
C GLY A 125 9.20 -1.12 -8.03
N ALA A 126 10.06 -0.16 -8.38
CA ALA A 126 10.08 0.46 -9.71
C ALA A 126 10.43 -0.53 -10.82
N GLN A 127 11.39 -1.44 -10.59
CA GLN A 127 11.76 -2.47 -11.55
C GLN A 127 10.63 -3.46 -11.81
N GLU A 128 9.91 -3.87 -10.77
CA GLU A 128 8.71 -4.71 -10.90
C GLU A 128 7.63 -3.97 -11.69
N GLU A 129 7.30 -2.74 -11.31
CA GLU A 129 6.25 -1.95 -11.95
C GLU A 129 6.51 -1.71 -13.44
N ILE A 130 7.74 -1.31 -13.81
CA ILE A 130 8.16 -1.15 -15.21
C ILE A 130 8.05 -2.48 -15.96
N SER A 131 8.38 -3.60 -15.30
CA SER A 131 8.27 -4.92 -15.91
C SER A 131 6.83 -5.35 -16.17
N LEU A 132 5.87 -4.95 -15.32
CA LEU A 132 4.45 -5.24 -15.51
C LEU A 132 3.83 -4.32 -16.56
N GLU A 133 4.16 -3.03 -16.54
CA GLU A 133 3.67 -2.05 -17.53
C GLU A 133 4.01 -2.43 -18.98
N ARG A 134 5.13 -3.14 -19.19
CA ARG A 134 5.51 -3.66 -20.51
C ARG A 134 4.45 -4.57 -21.13
N TRP A 135 3.65 -5.25 -20.30
CA TRP A 135 2.67 -6.25 -20.72
C TRP A 135 1.22 -5.77 -20.58
N MET A 136 0.99 -4.51 -20.21
CA MET A 136 -0.35 -3.99 -19.98
C MET A 136 -1.20 -3.97 -21.24
N ALA A 137 -0.61 -3.76 -22.43
CA ALA A 137 -1.34 -3.81 -23.69
C ALA A 137 -1.96 -5.21 -23.92
N GLU A 138 -1.20 -6.28 -23.71
CA GLU A 138 -1.70 -7.65 -23.85
C GLU A 138 -2.74 -8.02 -22.79
N VAL A 139 -2.60 -7.49 -21.57
CA VAL A 139 -3.59 -7.67 -20.50
C VAL A 139 -4.88 -6.92 -20.84
N ASP A 140 -4.78 -5.68 -21.30
CA ASP A 140 -5.92 -4.85 -21.68
C ASP A 140 -6.73 -5.52 -22.80
N GLU A 141 -6.07 -6.03 -23.84
CA GLU A 141 -6.73 -6.78 -24.90
C GLU A 141 -7.47 -8.03 -24.39
N GLU A 142 -6.93 -8.69 -23.36
CA GLU A 142 -7.56 -9.87 -22.76
C GLU A 142 -8.78 -9.50 -21.94
N VAL A 143 -8.63 -8.52 -21.04
CA VAL A 143 -9.72 -8.01 -20.21
C VAL A 143 -10.86 -7.53 -21.10
N GLN A 144 -10.56 -6.79 -22.18
CA GLN A 144 -11.55 -6.35 -23.16
C GLN A 144 -12.28 -7.50 -23.83
N ARG A 145 -11.55 -8.53 -24.27
CA ARG A 145 -12.16 -9.68 -24.92
C ARG A 145 -13.13 -10.39 -23.99
N GLU A 146 -12.73 -10.60 -22.74
CA GLU A 146 -13.57 -11.29 -21.75
C GLU A 146 -14.83 -10.48 -21.41
N ILE A 147 -14.71 -9.16 -21.26
CA ILE A 147 -15.87 -8.26 -21.06
C ILE A 147 -16.80 -8.31 -22.28
N ALA A 148 -16.26 -8.29 -23.50
CA ALA A 148 -17.05 -8.30 -24.73
C ALA A 148 -17.79 -9.63 -24.98
N VAL A 149 -17.27 -10.75 -24.47
CA VAL A 149 -17.95 -12.06 -24.54
C VAL A 149 -19.21 -12.09 -23.64
N GLY A 150 -19.40 -11.11 -22.77
CA GLY A 150 -20.65 -10.89 -22.02
C GLY A 150 -20.88 -11.89 -20.87
N ASN A 151 -19.87 -12.71 -20.55
CA ASN A 151 -19.92 -13.54 -19.36
C ASN A 151 -19.65 -12.66 -18.14
N GLN A 152 -20.52 -12.73 -17.13
CA GLN A 152 -20.22 -12.19 -15.80
C GLN A 152 -19.16 -13.08 -15.13
N ILE A 153 -17.91 -12.94 -15.57
CA ILE A 153 -16.77 -13.52 -14.85
C ILE A 153 -16.39 -12.59 -13.72
N ASN A 154 -16.14 -13.16 -12.54
CA ASN A 154 -15.63 -12.39 -11.41
C ASN A 154 -14.13 -12.09 -11.59
N ASP A 155 -13.60 -11.19 -10.77
CA ASP A 155 -12.22 -10.70 -10.89
C ASP A 155 -11.18 -11.81 -10.69
N ASP A 156 -11.49 -12.81 -9.86
CA ASP A 156 -10.60 -13.95 -9.64
C ASP A 156 -10.49 -14.84 -10.88
N GLU A 157 -11.61 -15.12 -11.55
CA GLU A 157 -11.64 -15.90 -12.78
C GLU A 157 -10.95 -15.14 -13.94
N MET A 158 -11.21 -13.83 -14.06
CA MET A 158 -10.50 -12.97 -15.02
C MET A 158 -8.99 -13.00 -14.77
N THR A 159 -8.57 -12.90 -13.52
CA THR A 159 -7.16 -12.98 -13.12
C THR A 159 -6.53 -14.32 -13.51
N ARG A 160 -7.21 -15.45 -13.25
CA ARG A 160 -6.71 -16.78 -13.61
C ARG A 160 -6.54 -16.95 -15.11
N ARG A 161 -7.49 -16.44 -15.92
CA ARG A 161 -7.42 -16.50 -17.38
C ARG A 161 -6.26 -15.68 -17.92
N VAL A 162 -6.13 -14.44 -17.47
CA VAL A 162 -4.99 -13.58 -17.82
C VAL A 162 -3.68 -14.25 -17.45
N GLN A 163 -3.56 -14.76 -16.22
CA GLN A 163 -2.35 -15.46 -15.77
C GLN A 163 -2.04 -16.70 -16.63
N ALA A 164 -3.02 -17.56 -16.89
CA ALA A 164 -2.85 -18.76 -17.70
C ALA A 164 -2.38 -18.42 -19.13
N LYS A 165 -2.96 -17.37 -19.73
CA LYS A 165 -2.57 -16.88 -21.04
C LYS A 165 -1.17 -16.27 -21.06
N MET A 166 -0.80 -15.50 -20.04
CA MET A 166 0.55 -14.95 -19.95
C MET A 166 1.60 -16.04 -19.80
N ASN A 167 1.31 -17.06 -18.97
CA ASN A 167 2.19 -18.21 -18.78
C ASN A 167 2.30 -19.08 -20.03
N SER A 168 1.21 -19.28 -20.79
CA SER A 168 1.27 -20.04 -22.04
C SER A 168 2.09 -19.35 -23.13
N LYS A 169 2.18 -18.01 -23.09
CA LYS A 169 3.06 -17.20 -23.93
C LYS A 169 4.50 -17.12 -23.42
N GLY A 170 4.81 -17.71 -22.27
CA GLY A 170 6.14 -17.64 -21.65
C GLY A 170 6.52 -16.24 -21.17
N ILE A 171 5.53 -15.39 -20.86
CA ILE A 171 5.77 -14.02 -20.37
C ILE A 171 6.40 -14.09 -18.97
N ARG A 172 7.45 -13.28 -18.78
CA ARG A 172 8.16 -13.14 -17.52
C ARG A 172 8.09 -11.71 -17.01
N GLY A 173 8.13 -11.59 -15.69
CA GLY A 173 8.10 -10.33 -14.98
C GLY A 173 9.11 -10.30 -13.85
N LYS A 174 9.50 -9.10 -13.45
CA LYS A 174 10.28 -8.85 -12.25
C LYS A 174 9.37 -8.83 -11.03
N LYS A 175 9.85 -9.34 -9.90
CA LYS A 175 9.13 -9.38 -8.63
C LYS A 175 10.04 -8.98 -7.48
N LEU A 176 9.60 -8.03 -6.67
CA LEU A 176 10.26 -7.63 -5.43
C LEU A 176 10.04 -8.71 -4.36
N GLN A 177 11.14 -9.11 -3.72
CA GLN A 177 11.14 -10.06 -2.63
C GLN A 177 11.81 -9.49 -1.40
N ARG A 178 11.32 -9.93 -0.24
CA ARG A 178 11.88 -9.67 1.09
C ARG A 178 12.35 -11.00 1.66
N ASN A 179 13.63 -11.12 2.00
CA ASN A 179 14.22 -12.35 2.53
C ASN A 179 14.01 -13.57 1.60
N ASN A 180 14.08 -13.35 0.27
CA ASN A 180 13.76 -14.33 -0.78
C ASN A 180 12.32 -14.87 -0.77
N LEU A 181 11.41 -14.18 -0.08
CA LEU A 181 9.98 -14.47 -0.07
C LEU A 181 9.24 -13.36 -0.82
N ASP A 182 8.16 -13.76 -1.48
CA ASP A 182 7.25 -12.81 -2.10
C ASP A 182 6.58 -11.93 -1.03
N LEU A 183 6.32 -10.67 -1.39
CA LEU A 183 5.51 -9.80 -0.55
C LEU A 183 4.09 -10.36 -0.39
N GLU A 184 3.50 -10.07 0.76
CA GLU A 184 2.13 -10.49 1.07
C GLU A 184 1.15 -9.83 0.10
N ALA A 185 0.30 -10.64 -0.52
CA ALA A 185 -0.78 -10.16 -1.36
C ALA A 185 -1.85 -9.45 -0.52
N ALA A 186 -2.68 -8.63 -1.18
CA ALA A 186 -3.80 -7.97 -0.51
C ALA A 186 -4.74 -8.99 0.15
N SER A 187 -4.96 -8.84 1.46
CA SER A 187 -5.83 -9.71 2.25
C SER A 187 -7.30 -9.53 1.83
N ALA A 188 -8.18 -10.45 2.27
CA ALA A 188 -9.62 -10.27 2.09
C ALA A 188 -10.14 -8.98 2.74
N SER A 189 -9.58 -8.61 3.91
CA SER A 189 -9.92 -7.37 4.61
C SER A 189 -9.47 -6.14 3.81
N SER A 190 -8.23 -6.13 3.30
CA SER A 190 -7.73 -5.05 2.43
C SER A 190 -8.58 -4.88 1.18
N LYS A 191 -8.97 -5.99 0.52
CA LYS A 191 -9.84 -5.96 -0.66
C LYS A 191 -11.24 -5.46 -0.33
N GLN A 192 -11.78 -5.83 0.84
CA GLN A 192 -13.05 -5.28 1.33
C GLN A 192 -12.95 -3.77 1.55
N LEU A 193 -11.89 -3.30 2.20
CA LEU A 193 -11.66 -1.86 2.41
C LEU A 193 -11.53 -1.11 1.08
N ALA A 194 -10.84 -1.68 0.10
CA ALA A 194 -10.74 -1.13 -1.25
C ALA A 194 -12.09 -1.06 -1.98
N GLY A 195 -13.08 -1.85 -1.56
CA GLY A 195 -14.44 -1.81 -2.10
C GLY A 195 -15.26 -0.60 -1.64
N PHE A 196 -14.89 0.06 -0.54
CA PHE A 196 -15.62 1.21 -0.03
C PHE A 196 -15.37 2.48 -0.83
N THR A 197 -16.38 3.34 -0.94
CA THR A 197 -16.33 4.56 -1.74
C THR A 197 -15.56 5.67 -1.03
N ASN A 198 -15.76 5.82 0.28
CA ASN A 198 -15.26 6.95 1.07
C ASN A 198 -14.66 6.49 2.42
N MET A 199 -13.95 7.40 3.09
CA MET A 199 -13.33 7.14 4.38
C MET A 199 -14.32 6.88 5.52
N ALA A 200 -15.55 7.39 5.46
CA ALA A 200 -16.54 7.13 6.51
C ALA A 200 -16.92 5.64 6.53
N ASP A 201 -17.16 5.05 5.35
CA ASP A 201 -17.43 3.62 5.20
C ASP A 201 -16.21 2.76 5.58
N VAL A 202 -15.01 3.18 5.16
CA VAL A 202 -13.75 2.54 5.58
C VAL A 202 -13.66 2.53 7.11
N ARG A 203 -13.81 3.68 7.76
CA ARG A 203 -13.71 3.83 9.22
C ARG A 203 -14.72 2.95 9.95
N SER A 204 -15.98 2.92 9.50
CA SER A 204 -17.03 2.10 10.14
C SER A 204 -16.75 0.60 10.05
N ASN A 205 -15.96 0.16 9.07
CA ASN A 205 -15.63 -1.24 8.84
C ASN A 205 -14.17 -1.57 9.18
N PHE A 206 -13.40 -0.57 9.63
CA PHE A 206 -12.00 -0.74 9.97
C PHE A 206 -11.87 -1.47 11.30
N LYS A 207 -11.24 -2.64 11.28
CA LYS A 207 -10.89 -3.39 12.49
C LYS A 207 -9.42 -3.17 12.75
N GLU A 208 -9.10 -2.49 13.85
CA GLU A 208 -7.72 -2.40 14.31
C GLU A 208 -7.17 -3.81 14.50
N THR A 209 -6.06 -4.10 13.84
CA THR A 209 -5.39 -5.39 14.00
C THR A 209 -4.73 -5.38 15.38
N SER A 210 -5.30 -6.11 16.35
CA SER A 210 -4.68 -6.21 17.68
C SER A 210 -3.31 -6.88 17.55
N VAL A 211 -2.28 -6.29 18.16
CA VAL A 211 -0.88 -6.76 18.12
C VAL A 211 -0.70 -8.17 18.77
N LEU A 212 -1.75 -8.75 19.35
CA LEU A 212 -1.73 -9.99 20.12
C LEU A 212 -1.70 -11.28 19.28
N ASP A 213 -2.02 -11.26 17.99
CA ASP A 213 -2.09 -12.51 17.19
C ASP A 213 -0.76 -12.96 16.57
N SER A 214 0.35 -12.26 16.85
CA SER A 214 1.66 -12.61 16.26
C SER A 214 2.68 -13.22 17.24
N ARG A 215 2.32 -13.50 18.49
CA ARG A 215 3.17 -14.28 19.41
C ARG A 215 2.34 -15.11 20.39
N GLY A 216 2.40 -16.44 20.26
CA GLY A 216 1.94 -17.34 21.32
C GLY A 216 2.69 -17.06 22.62
N GLY A 217 1.96 -16.72 23.68
CA GLY A 217 2.55 -16.51 25.01
C GLY A 217 1.63 -15.78 25.99
N ALA A 218 0.94 -16.57 26.82
CA ALA A 218 0.36 -16.29 28.14
C ALA A 218 -0.21 -14.90 28.48
N ALA A 219 -1.50 -14.89 28.82
CA ALA A 219 -2.25 -13.78 29.40
C ALA A 219 -1.71 -13.32 30.77
N PHE A 220 -1.74 -12.01 31.03
CA PHE A 220 -1.66 -11.43 32.38
C PHE A 220 -2.88 -10.53 32.65
N PRO A 221 -3.43 -10.54 33.88
CA PRO A 221 -4.71 -9.91 34.19
C PRO A 221 -4.60 -8.41 34.47
N ALA A 222 -5.75 -7.74 34.38
CA ALA A 222 -5.96 -6.30 34.45
C ALA A 222 -5.91 -5.70 35.88
N SER A 223 -5.78 -4.36 35.90
CA SER A 223 -6.07 -3.38 36.99
C SER A 223 -4.89 -2.91 37.86
N VAL A 224 -4.36 -1.71 37.57
CA VAL A 224 -4.04 -0.68 38.59
C VAL A 224 -4.23 0.73 38.00
N ARG A 225 -5.01 1.58 38.69
CA ARG A 225 -5.14 3.03 38.47
C ARG A 225 -3.84 3.75 38.87
N MET A 226 -3.30 4.64 38.04
CA MET A 226 -2.16 5.52 38.41
C MET A 226 -2.50 6.99 38.12
N ALA A 227 -2.21 7.85 39.11
CA ALA A 227 -2.37 9.30 39.10
C ALA A 227 -1.20 9.99 38.34
N PRO A 228 -1.27 11.31 38.01
CA PRO A 228 -0.34 11.93 37.09
C PRO A 228 0.98 12.29 37.77
N MET A 229 2.11 11.81 37.24
CA MET A 229 3.45 12.33 37.55
C MET A 229 4.17 12.73 36.27
N ALA A 230 4.84 13.89 36.34
CA ALA A 230 5.62 14.49 35.27
C ALA A 230 6.74 13.55 34.79
N MET A 231 6.83 13.31 33.48
CA MET A 231 7.80 12.41 32.87
C MET A 231 8.97 13.21 32.26
N ALA A 232 10.13 13.14 32.92
CA ALA A 232 11.42 13.35 32.26
C ALA A 232 11.81 12.04 31.53
N ALA A 233 12.33 12.16 30.31
CA ALA A 233 12.67 11.02 29.46
C ALA A 233 13.73 10.10 30.11
N PRO A 234 13.53 8.76 30.15
CA PRO A 234 14.54 7.84 30.65
C PRO A 234 15.68 7.63 29.63
N PRO A 235 16.90 7.28 30.08
CA PRO A 235 18.05 7.09 29.20
C PRO A 235 17.92 5.80 28.38
N VAL A 236 18.38 5.88 27.12
CA VAL A 236 18.35 4.78 26.13
C VAL A 236 19.26 3.64 26.59
N MET A 237 18.67 2.49 26.91
CA MET A 237 19.38 1.25 27.21
C MET A 237 19.56 0.48 25.91
N GLU A 238 20.79 0.37 25.43
CA GLU A 238 21.14 -0.27 24.16
C GLU A 238 21.01 -1.79 24.28
N THR A 239 19.81 -2.32 23.98
CA THR A 239 19.60 -3.76 23.84
C THR A 239 20.23 -4.20 22.52
N ARG A 240 21.18 -5.15 22.59
CA ARG A 240 21.77 -5.86 21.45
C ARG A 240 20.67 -6.62 20.70
N GLU A 241 19.99 -5.94 19.78
CA GLU A 241 19.18 -6.58 18.75
C GLU A 241 20.12 -7.20 17.73
N THR A 242 20.08 -8.52 17.60
CA THR A 242 20.58 -9.20 16.40
C THR A 242 19.68 -8.78 15.23
N THR A 243 19.98 -7.64 14.64
CA THR A 243 19.29 -7.11 13.46
C THR A 243 19.63 -7.97 12.25
N ASN A 244 18.86 -9.04 12.03
CA ASN A 244 18.76 -9.58 10.68
C ASN A 244 18.09 -8.48 9.84
N MET A 245 18.91 -7.60 9.24
CA MET A 245 18.43 -6.62 8.28
C MET A 245 17.75 -7.38 7.15
N ASP A 246 16.52 -6.99 6.82
CA ASP A 246 15.79 -7.57 5.70
C ASP A 246 16.63 -7.47 4.42
N SER A 247 16.77 -8.59 3.71
CA SER A 247 17.36 -8.57 2.38
C SER A 247 16.29 -8.30 1.34
N TRP A 248 16.59 -7.39 0.41
CA TRP A 248 15.68 -7.02 -0.67
C TRP A 248 16.33 -7.31 -2.01
N ASN A 249 15.59 -7.99 -2.87
CA ASN A 249 16.03 -8.35 -4.20
C ASN A 249 14.86 -8.35 -5.18
N THR A 250 15.18 -8.16 -6.45
CA THR A 250 14.20 -8.27 -7.53
C THR A 250 14.58 -9.45 -8.40
N VAL A 251 13.67 -10.40 -8.53
CA VAL A 251 13.88 -11.64 -9.28
C VAL A 251 13.00 -11.70 -10.51
N GLU A 252 13.44 -12.37 -11.56
CA GLU A 252 12.65 -12.56 -12.76
C GLU A 252 12.02 -13.96 -12.80
N SER A 253 10.70 -14.02 -12.84
CA SER A 253 9.92 -15.27 -12.82
C SER A 253 8.75 -15.20 -13.80
N SER A 254 8.00 -16.31 -13.94
CA SER A 254 6.71 -16.28 -14.62
C SER A 254 5.72 -15.41 -13.85
N ILE A 255 4.71 -14.87 -14.54
CA ILE A 255 3.73 -13.98 -13.93
C ILE A 255 2.94 -14.74 -12.85
N SER A 256 3.08 -14.28 -11.62
CA SER A 256 2.33 -14.81 -10.48
C SER A 256 0.88 -14.34 -10.50
N TYR A 257 0.00 -15.04 -9.77
CA TYR A 257 -1.40 -14.66 -9.64
C TYR A 257 -1.56 -13.22 -9.13
N ASP A 258 -0.77 -12.83 -8.13
CA ASP A 258 -0.79 -11.47 -7.57
C ASP A 258 -0.44 -10.40 -8.61
N GLN A 259 0.62 -10.63 -9.40
CA GLN A 259 0.99 -9.72 -10.48
C GLN A 259 -0.10 -9.64 -11.56
N ALA A 260 -0.70 -10.77 -11.94
CA ALA A 260 -1.83 -10.78 -12.86
C ALA A 260 -3.03 -10.02 -12.28
N SER A 261 -3.36 -10.22 -11.00
CA SER A 261 -4.45 -9.51 -10.31
C SER A 261 -4.22 -8.01 -10.32
N ARG A 262 -2.98 -7.57 -10.10
CA ARG A 262 -2.59 -6.16 -10.15
C ARG A 262 -2.73 -5.56 -11.53
N MET A 263 -2.32 -6.28 -12.58
CA MET A 263 -2.48 -5.82 -13.96
C MET A 263 -3.96 -5.76 -14.39
N VAL A 264 -4.78 -6.74 -14.00
CA VAL A 264 -6.23 -6.71 -14.22
C VAL A 264 -6.86 -5.51 -13.51
N GLN A 265 -6.49 -5.27 -12.25
CA GLN A 265 -6.98 -4.12 -11.49
C GLN A 265 -6.63 -2.79 -12.18
N LYS A 266 -5.40 -2.63 -12.68
CA LYS A 266 -5.00 -1.45 -13.46
C LYS A 266 -5.82 -1.30 -14.75
N SER A 267 -6.01 -2.39 -15.48
CA SER A 267 -6.79 -2.39 -16.72
C SER A 267 -8.21 -1.87 -16.47
N LYS A 268 -8.86 -2.39 -15.43
CA LYS A 268 -10.21 -1.99 -15.01
C LYS A 268 -10.27 -0.52 -14.58
N SER A 269 -9.31 -0.04 -13.78
CA SER A 269 -9.26 1.34 -13.31
C SER A 269 -9.01 2.35 -14.43
N ARG A 270 -8.12 2.05 -15.39
CA ARG A 270 -7.75 2.98 -16.48
C ARG A 270 -8.87 3.15 -17.52
N GLN A 271 -9.67 2.12 -17.69
CA GLN A 271 -10.74 2.07 -18.70
C GLN A 271 -12.13 2.33 -18.10
N ASN A 272 -12.19 2.77 -16.83
CA ASN A 272 -13.43 3.07 -16.09
C ASN A 272 -14.44 1.90 -16.04
N TYR A 273 -13.97 0.64 -15.98
CA TYR A 273 -14.86 -0.51 -15.70
C TYR A 273 -15.25 -0.62 -14.22
N MET A 274 -14.66 0.21 -13.36
CA MET A 274 -15.02 0.30 -11.95
C MET A 274 -15.99 1.48 -11.76
N SER A 275 -17.27 1.22 -12.03
CA SER A 275 -18.40 2.11 -11.69
C SER A 275 -19.31 1.42 -10.69
#